data_AF-F0WCR9-F1
#
_entry.id   AF-F0WCR9-F1
#
_cell.length_a   1.000
_cell.length_b   1.000
_cell.length_c   1.000
_cell.angle_alpha   90.00
_cell.angle_beta   90.00
_cell.angle_gamma   90.00
#
_symmetry.space_group_name_H-M   'P 1'
#
loop_
_entity.id
_entity.type
_entity.pdbx_description
1 polymer ?
#
loop_
_entity_poly.entity_id
_entity_poly.type
_entity_poly.pdbx_seq_one_letter_code
_entity_poly.pdbx_strand_id
1 'polypeptide(L)'
;MRELNTIVFADDVVFIHNDPSYLQHILLVAEKVFRSWSLKINVCKLRERLLPEILRVHLYNVRVLPILPYNLDTWVLTDHDISSLEVFHRRHLRRVFRTHFPQHISKADLYKSCNTKWLRISLTQSILELFGHIFRRSQPIPAQLNMLRYYDSTGQMPAYRGRTTTCLPTILGKDIRLTIAYTLRLRNTADLHALSISAHIRARWKVLTRQLCTSQELIYQDKETVRRKGKLASTNKDSMPSRKRT
;
A
#
# COMPACT_ATOMS: atom_id res chain seq x y z
N MET A 1 -1.53 33.07 0.73
CA MET A 1 -2.33 32.31 -0.27
C MET A 1 -2.84 31.05 0.39
N ARG A 2 -4.16 30.83 0.46
CA ARG A 2 -4.70 29.56 1.00
C ARG A 2 -4.62 28.52 -0.13
N GLU A 3 -3.87 27.45 0.08
CA GLU A 3 -3.63 26.44 -0.95
C GLU A 3 -4.92 25.65 -1.25
N LEU A 4 -5.35 25.68 -2.51
CA LEU A 4 -6.37 24.77 -3.02
C LEU A 4 -5.79 23.34 -3.04
N ASN A 5 -6.41 22.42 -2.31
CA ASN A 5 -5.99 21.03 -2.32
C ASN A 5 -6.81 20.24 -3.34
N THR A 6 -6.14 19.75 -4.38
CA THR A 6 -6.79 18.94 -5.42
C THR A 6 -6.32 17.50 -5.33
N ILE A 7 -7.27 16.58 -5.37
CA ILE A 7 -7.01 15.16 -5.63
C ILE A 7 -7.54 14.88 -7.03
N VAL A 8 -6.65 14.58 -7.96
CA VAL A 8 -6.99 14.24 -9.34
C VAL A 8 -6.66 12.77 -9.54
N PHE A 9 -7.61 12.01 -10.08
CA PHE A 9 -7.39 10.63 -10.48
C PHE A 9 -8.20 10.33 -11.74
N ALA A 10 -7.51 10.12 -12.87
CA ALA A 10 -8.14 10.01 -14.19
C ALA A 10 -9.11 11.18 -14.45
N ASP A 11 -10.37 10.87 -14.74
CA ASP A 11 -11.43 11.86 -15.02
C ASP A 11 -12.08 12.41 -13.74
N ASP A 12 -11.80 11.80 -12.59
CA ASP A 12 -12.36 12.20 -11.30
C ASP A 12 -11.47 13.25 -10.63
N VAL A 13 -12.00 14.46 -10.47
CA VAL A 13 -11.33 15.57 -9.77
C VAL A 13 -12.09 15.91 -8.50
N VAL A 14 -11.39 15.91 -7.37
CA VAL A 14 -11.92 16.31 -6.06
C VAL A 14 -11.19 17.56 -5.59
N PHE A 15 -11.92 18.67 -5.52
CA PHE A 15 -11.45 19.91 -4.90
C PHE A 15 -11.76 19.90 -3.40
N ILE A 16 -10.75 20.17 -2.58
CA ILE A 16 -10.85 20.24 -1.12
C ILE A 16 -10.44 21.63 -0.68
N HIS A 17 -11.41 22.36 -0.11
CA HIS A 17 -11.20 23.68 0.46
C HIS A 17 -12.01 23.85 1.75
N ASN A 18 -11.56 24.74 2.63
CA ASN A 18 -12.22 25.00 3.92
C ASN A 18 -13.40 25.98 3.79
N ASP A 19 -13.33 26.90 2.84
CA ASP A 19 -14.38 27.88 2.55
C ASP A 19 -15.29 27.36 1.43
N PRO A 20 -16.61 27.22 1.65
CA PRO A 20 -17.58 26.77 0.65
C PRO A 20 -17.73 27.75 -0.53
N SER A 21 -17.54 29.05 -0.29
CA SER A 21 -17.69 30.10 -1.32
C SER A 21 -16.65 29.94 -2.44
N TYR A 22 -15.44 29.51 -2.06
CA TYR A 22 -14.38 29.17 -3.01
C TYR A 22 -14.71 27.93 -3.83
N LEU A 23 -15.36 26.92 -3.25
CA LEU A 23 -15.77 25.72 -3.99
C LEU A 23 -16.83 26.05 -5.04
N GLN A 24 -17.82 26.89 -4.68
CA GLN A 24 -18.82 27.40 -5.63
C GLN A 24 -18.18 28.16 -6.78
N HIS A 25 -17.23 29.05 -6.47
CA HIS A 25 -16.50 29.79 -7.50
C HIS A 25 -15.71 28.87 -8.43
N ILE A 26 -15.04 27.85 -7.88
CA ILE A 26 -14.29 26.86 -8.67
C ILE A 26 -15.23 26.07 -9.59
N LEU A 27 -16.43 25.72 -9.15
CA LEU A 27 -17.39 25.02 -10.02
C LEU A 27 -17.83 25.87 -11.21
N LEU A 28 -18.10 27.16 -10.98
CA LEU A 28 -18.44 28.10 -12.05
C LEU A 28 -17.29 28.26 -13.06
N VAL A 29 -16.05 28.41 -12.56
CA VAL A 29 -14.87 28.56 -13.42
C VAL A 29 -14.54 27.25 -14.14
N ALA A 30 -14.61 26.12 -13.44
CA ALA A 30 -14.32 24.79 -14.00
C ALA A 30 -15.27 24.47 -15.15
N GLU A 31 -16.56 24.75 -15.02
CA GLU A 31 -17.52 24.55 -16.11
C GLU A 31 -17.15 25.35 -17.36
N LYS A 32 -16.76 26.61 -17.19
CA LYS A 32 -16.32 27.45 -18.31
C LYS A 32 -15.06 26.91 -18.99
N VAL A 33 -14.08 26.45 -18.21
CA VAL A 33 -12.82 25.88 -18.71
C VAL A 33 -13.04 24.53 -19.39
N PHE A 34 -13.80 23.62 -18.79
CA PHE A 34 -14.05 22.31 -19.38
C PHE A 34 -14.87 22.42 -20.68
N ARG A 35 -15.83 23.36 -20.75
CA ARG A 35 -16.55 23.64 -22.00
C ARG A 35 -15.63 24.17 -23.11
N SER A 36 -14.62 24.98 -22.80
CA SER A 36 -13.66 25.45 -23.82
C SER A 36 -12.79 24.30 -24.36
N TRP A 37 -12.58 23.26 -23.55
CA TRP A 37 -11.92 22.02 -23.96
C TRP A 37 -12.87 20.98 -24.59
N SER A 38 -14.12 21.36 -24.89
CA SER A 38 -15.16 20.47 -25.42
C SER A 38 -15.49 19.27 -24.50
N LEU A 39 -15.27 19.41 -23.19
CA LEU A 39 -15.57 18.40 -22.18
C LEU A 39 -16.88 18.76 -21.43
N LYS A 40 -17.72 17.75 -21.18
CA LYS A 40 -18.98 17.90 -20.45
C LYS A 40 -18.84 17.38 -19.02
N ILE A 41 -19.04 18.25 -18.03
CA ILE A 41 -19.05 17.85 -16.62
C ILE A 41 -20.29 17.02 -16.32
N ASN A 42 -20.09 15.90 -15.61
CA ASN A 42 -21.18 15.06 -15.13
C ASN A 42 -21.80 15.64 -13.85
N VAL A 43 -22.86 16.43 -14.01
CA VAL A 43 -23.52 17.18 -12.91
C VAL A 43 -24.11 16.27 -11.84
N CYS A 44 -24.55 15.06 -12.17
CA CYS A 44 -25.06 14.11 -11.18
C CYS A 44 -23.96 13.46 -10.31
N LYS A 45 -22.69 13.59 -10.69
CA LYS A 45 -21.54 13.22 -9.86
C LYS A 45 -21.01 14.37 -8.99
N LEU A 46 -21.41 15.62 -9.27
CA LEU A 46 -21.04 16.79 -8.47
C LEU A 46 -21.73 16.75 -7.11
N ARG A 47 -20.95 16.83 -6.02
CA ARG A 47 -21.48 16.95 -4.65
C ARG A 47 -20.84 18.12 -3.93
N GLU A 48 -21.58 19.23 -3.82
CA GLU A 48 -21.27 20.31 -2.88
C GLU A 48 -21.77 19.94 -1.48
N ARG A 49 -20.97 19.18 -0.73
CA ARG A 49 -21.25 19.02 0.71
C ARG A 49 -19.96 19.15 1.51
N LEU A 50 -20.04 19.91 2.60
CA LEU A 50 -19.14 19.80 3.74
C LEU A 50 -19.35 18.41 4.35
N LEU A 51 -18.64 17.42 3.82
CA LEU A 51 -18.75 16.05 4.29
C LEU A 51 -18.02 15.93 5.65
N PRO A 52 -18.66 15.34 6.68
CA PRO A 52 -17.99 15.00 7.92
C PRO A 52 -16.72 14.20 7.66
N GLU A 53 -15.70 14.37 8.50
CA GLU A 53 -14.42 13.69 8.37
C GLU A 53 -14.57 12.17 8.21
N ILE A 54 -15.40 11.56 9.06
CA ILE A 54 -15.71 10.12 9.05
C ILE A 54 -16.24 9.70 7.67
N LEU A 55 -17.15 10.48 7.08
CA LEU A 55 -17.74 10.16 5.78
C LEU A 55 -16.73 10.29 4.64
N ARG A 56 -15.81 11.27 4.71
CA ARG A 56 -14.75 11.45 3.72
C ARG A 56 -13.74 10.31 3.73
N VAL A 57 -13.32 9.90 4.94
CA VAL A 57 -12.47 8.73 5.15
C VAL A 57 -13.16 7.48 4.63
N HIS A 58 -14.44 7.28 4.99
CA HIS A 58 -15.21 6.15 4.52
C HIS A 58 -15.32 6.10 2.98
N LEU A 59 -15.64 7.22 2.34
CA LEU A 59 -15.71 7.32 0.87
C LEU A 59 -14.36 7.02 0.22
N TYR A 60 -13.27 7.52 0.79
CA TYR A 60 -11.92 7.22 0.31
C TYR A 60 -11.62 5.72 0.39
N ASN A 61 -11.93 5.09 1.53
CA ASN A 61 -11.69 3.67 1.77
C ASN A 61 -12.54 2.77 0.85
N VAL A 62 -13.76 3.20 0.51
CA VAL A 62 -14.66 2.42 -0.35
C VAL A 62 -14.36 2.61 -1.84
N ARG A 63 -13.99 3.82 -2.27
CA ARG A 63 -13.86 4.11 -3.72
C ARG A 63 -12.42 4.17 -4.20
N VAL A 64 -11.55 4.88 -3.49
CA VAL A 64 -10.19 5.16 -3.97
C VAL A 64 -9.23 4.05 -3.55
N LEU A 65 -9.37 3.57 -2.31
CA LEU A 65 -8.47 2.56 -1.77
C LEU A 65 -8.47 1.25 -2.56
N PRO A 66 -9.59 0.70 -3.06
CA PRO A 66 -9.58 -0.54 -3.84
C PRO A 66 -8.99 -0.39 -5.25
N ILE A 67 -9.03 0.83 -5.81
CA ILE A 67 -8.46 1.13 -7.12
C ILE A 67 -6.92 1.17 -7.04
N LEU A 68 -6.36 1.63 -5.92
CA LEU A 68 -4.92 1.80 -5.78
C LEU A 68 -4.10 0.49 -5.92
N PRO A 69 -4.49 -0.65 -5.30
CA PRO A 69 -3.83 -1.93 -5.50
C PRO A 69 -4.38 -2.74 -6.68
N TYR A 70 -5.26 -2.16 -7.51
CA TYR A 70 -5.88 -2.89 -8.62
C TYR A 70 -4.80 -3.44 -9.57
N ASN A 71 -4.85 -4.75 -9.83
CA ASN A 71 -3.90 -5.52 -10.64
C ASN A 71 -2.42 -5.47 -10.20
N LEU A 72 -2.08 -4.82 -9.09
CA LEU A 72 -0.71 -4.77 -8.58
C LEU A 72 -0.23 -6.12 -8.05
N ASP A 73 -1.15 -7.02 -7.76
CA ASP A 73 -0.91 -8.41 -7.36
C ASP A 73 -0.20 -9.24 -8.46
N THR A 74 -0.40 -8.86 -9.72
CA THR A 74 0.27 -9.50 -10.87
C THR A 74 1.67 -8.91 -11.15
N TRP A 75 1.99 -7.76 -10.57
CA TRP A 75 3.25 -7.04 -10.83
C TRP A 75 4.33 -7.44 -9.83
N VAL A 76 5.58 -7.50 -10.32
CA VAL A 76 6.76 -7.65 -9.47
C VAL A 76 7.15 -6.27 -8.96
N LEU A 77 6.58 -5.85 -7.84
CA LEU A 77 6.88 -4.55 -7.24
C LEU A 77 8.16 -4.60 -6.40
N THR A 78 9.05 -3.65 -6.60
CA THR A 78 10.23 -3.50 -5.75
C THR A 78 9.87 -2.77 -4.45
N ASP A 79 10.74 -2.88 -3.43
CA ASP A 79 10.56 -2.14 -2.18
C ASP A 79 10.49 -0.63 -2.39
N HIS A 80 11.17 -0.12 -3.42
CA HIS A 80 11.12 1.29 -3.80
C HIS A 80 9.74 1.67 -4.33
N ASP A 81 9.19 0.88 -5.25
CA ASP A 81 7.87 1.14 -5.86
C ASP A 81 6.77 1.12 -4.79
N ILE A 82 6.80 0.12 -3.90
CA ILE A 82 5.86 0.03 -2.79
C ILE A 82 6.00 1.24 -1.87
N SER A 83 7.22 1.67 -1.57
CA SER A 83 7.46 2.85 -0.72
C SER A 83 6.90 4.13 -1.35
N SER A 84 7.10 4.32 -2.65
CA SER A 84 6.54 5.44 -3.41
C SER A 84 5.01 5.42 -3.41
N LEU A 85 4.41 4.25 -3.61
CA LEU A 85 2.96 4.07 -3.57
C LEU A 85 2.38 4.35 -2.18
N GLU A 86 3.07 3.95 -1.12
CA GLU A 86 2.68 4.32 0.24
C GLU A 86 2.82 5.82 0.53
N VAL A 87 3.82 6.50 -0.05
CA VAL A 87 3.93 7.97 0.06
C VAL A 87 2.70 8.62 -0.59
N PHE A 88 2.32 8.15 -1.78
CA PHE A 88 1.13 8.62 -2.49
C PHE A 88 -0.15 8.39 -1.67
N HIS A 89 -0.34 7.17 -1.17
CA HIS A 89 -1.48 6.80 -0.31
C HIS A 89 -1.56 7.69 0.94
N ARG A 90 -0.43 7.91 1.64
CA ARG A 90 -0.39 8.80 2.82
C ARG A 90 -0.68 10.25 2.47
N ARG A 91 -0.24 10.74 1.31
CA ARG A 91 -0.53 12.10 0.84
C ARG A 91 -2.05 12.28 0.65
N HIS A 92 -2.73 11.28 0.10
CA HIS A 92 -4.18 11.28 -0.03
C HIS A 92 -4.88 11.26 1.34
N LEU A 93 -4.46 10.37 2.24
CA LEU A 93 -5.02 10.32 3.60
C LEU A 93 -4.89 11.67 4.32
N ARG A 94 -3.73 12.34 4.22
CA ARG A 94 -3.53 13.68 4.83
C ARG A 94 -4.46 14.74 4.24
N ARG A 95 -4.72 14.70 2.93
CA ARG A 95 -5.68 15.61 2.27
C ARG A 95 -7.13 15.32 2.69
N VAL A 96 -7.50 14.05 2.73
CA VAL A 96 -8.83 13.61 3.20
C VAL A 96 -9.04 14.00 4.66
N PHE A 97 -8.03 13.81 5.51
CA PHE A 97 -8.04 14.19 6.91
C PHE A 97 -7.86 15.71 7.13
N ARG A 98 -7.55 16.50 6.09
CA ARG A 98 -7.25 17.94 6.15
C ARG A 98 -6.14 18.30 7.15
N THR A 99 -5.15 17.43 7.31
CA THR A 99 -3.93 17.81 8.05
C THR A 99 -3.08 18.73 7.20
N HIS A 100 -3.01 19.99 7.61
CA HIS A 100 -2.09 20.98 7.06
C HIS A 100 -1.08 21.39 8.12
N PHE A 101 0.10 21.83 7.67
CA PHE A 101 1.03 22.52 8.55
C PHE A 101 0.31 23.70 9.24
N PRO A 102 0.49 23.94 10.55
CA PRO A 102 1.49 23.40 11.47
C PRO A 102 1.10 22.10 12.19
N GLN A 103 -0.09 21.55 11.94
CA GLN A 103 -0.56 20.34 12.62
C GLN A 103 0.19 19.10 12.11
N HIS A 104 0.93 18.44 13.00
CA HIS A 104 1.71 17.25 12.67
C HIS A 104 1.08 15.99 13.23
N ILE A 105 0.62 15.10 12.34
CA ILE A 105 0.13 13.76 12.70
C ILE A 105 1.14 12.70 12.28
N SER A 106 1.46 11.78 13.20
CA SER A 106 2.35 10.66 12.94
C SER A 106 1.71 9.65 11.97
N LYS A 107 2.53 8.84 11.30
CA LYS A 107 2.01 7.89 10.31
C LYS A 107 1.06 6.86 10.94
N ALA A 108 1.45 6.29 12.08
CA ALA A 108 0.64 5.29 12.78
C ALA A 108 -0.71 5.86 13.24
N ASP A 109 -0.70 7.10 13.76
CA ASP A 109 -1.95 7.73 14.20
C ASP A 109 -2.84 8.10 13.00
N LEU A 110 -2.24 8.53 11.87
CA LEU A 110 -2.98 8.79 10.62
C LEU A 110 -3.73 7.54 10.15
N TYR A 111 -3.05 6.38 10.11
CA TYR A 111 -3.66 5.12 9.70
C TYR A 111 -4.75 4.67 10.69
N LYS A 112 -4.52 4.83 11.99
CA LYS A 112 -5.48 4.51 13.06
C LYS A 112 -6.75 5.37 12.95
N SER A 113 -6.59 6.69 12.80
CA SER A 113 -7.73 7.62 12.67
C SER A 113 -8.50 7.43 11.37
N CYS A 114 -7.82 7.09 10.27
CA CYS A 114 -8.49 6.81 8.99
C CYS A 114 -9.08 5.40 8.91
N ASN A 115 -8.93 4.55 9.95
CA ASN A 115 -9.30 3.14 9.95
C ASN A 115 -8.80 2.40 8.68
N THR A 116 -7.53 2.64 8.33
CA THR A 116 -6.89 2.07 7.13
C THR A 116 -5.66 1.28 7.49
N LYS A 117 -5.43 0.21 6.74
CA LYS A 117 -4.20 -0.58 6.82
C LYS A 117 -3.13 0.00 5.91
N TRP A 118 -1.88 -0.38 6.16
CA TRP A 118 -0.80 0.00 5.27
C TRP A 118 -0.97 -0.72 3.94
N LEU A 119 -0.65 -0.03 2.86
CA LEU A 119 -0.91 -0.53 1.52
C LEU A 119 -0.17 -1.83 1.23
N ARG A 120 1.07 -1.97 1.72
CA ARG A 120 1.86 -3.18 1.56
C ARG A 120 1.17 -4.43 2.13
N ILE A 121 0.50 -4.32 3.29
CA ILE A 121 -0.21 -5.46 3.89
C ILE A 121 -1.36 -5.91 2.99
N SER A 122 -2.11 -4.94 2.44
CA SER A 122 -3.22 -5.20 1.52
C SER A 122 -2.70 -5.83 0.22
N LEU A 123 -1.56 -5.35 -0.28
CA LEU A 123 -0.90 -5.90 -1.45
C LEU A 123 -0.43 -7.35 -1.22
N THR A 124 0.25 -7.63 -0.10
CA THR A 124 0.66 -8.99 0.26
C THR A 124 -0.55 -9.93 0.32
N GLN A 125 -1.66 -9.46 0.89
CA GLN A 125 -2.89 -10.22 0.94
C GLN A 125 -3.40 -10.57 -0.47
N SER A 126 -3.53 -9.58 -1.35
CA SER A 126 -3.98 -9.81 -2.75
C SER A 126 -3.05 -10.75 -3.51
N ILE A 127 -1.73 -10.57 -3.36
CA ILE A 127 -0.71 -11.45 -3.97
C ILE A 127 -0.93 -12.90 -3.50
N LEU A 128 -1.08 -13.13 -2.19
CA LEU A 128 -1.29 -14.47 -1.64
C LEU A 128 -2.65 -15.06 -2.05
N GLU A 129 -3.68 -14.24 -2.17
CA GLU A 129 -4.99 -14.68 -2.68
C GLU A 129 -4.86 -15.15 -4.14
N LEU A 130 -4.21 -14.35 -4.99
CA LEU A 130 -3.91 -14.68 -6.39
C LEU A 130 -3.09 -15.98 -6.49
N PHE A 131 -2.00 -16.10 -5.73
CA PHE A 131 -1.19 -17.33 -5.71
C PHE A 131 -1.99 -18.55 -5.27
N GLY A 132 -2.82 -18.41 -4.24
CA GLY A 132 -3.71 -19.48 -3.83
C GLY A 132 -4.65 -19.90 -4.95
N HIS A 133 -5.19 -18.94 -5.71
CA HIS A 133 -6.01 -19.23 -6.89
C HIS A 133 -5.22 -19.94 -7.97
N ILE A 134 -4.00 -19.50 -8.27
CA ILE A 134 -3.11 -20.16 -9.24
C ILE A 134 -2.86 -21.61 -8.82
N PHE A 135 -2.52 -21.90 -7.56
CA PHE A 135 -2.26 -23.26 -7.10
C PHE A 135 -3.46 -24.20 -7.18
N ARG A 136 -4.68 -23.70 -6.95
CA ARG A 136 -5.92 -24.51 -6.93
C ARG A 136 -6.47 -24.87 -8.31
N ARG A 137 -5.87 -24.37 -9.40
CA ARG A 137 -6.35 -24.64 -10.76
C ARG A 137 -5.89 -26.02 -11.23
N SER A 138 -6.79 -26.73 -11.91
CA SER A 138 -6.67 -28.16 -12.28
C SER A 138 -5.84 -28.46 -13.52
N GLN A 139 -5.58 -27.49 -14.39
CA GLN A 139 -4.72 -27.63 -15.57
C GLN A 139 -3.39 -26.91 -15.34
N PRO A 140 -2.28 -27.37 -15.92
CA PRO A 140 -1.01 -26.65 -15.84
C PRO A 140 -1.15 -25.31 -16.58
N ILE A 141 -1.43 -24.25 -15.81
CA ILE A 141 -1.45 -22.89 -16.32
C ILE A 141 0.00 -22.49 -16.57
N PRO A 142 0.30 -21.68 -17.62
CA PRO A 142 1.63 -21.16 -17.85
C PRO A 142 2.30 -20.58 -16.59
N ALA A 143 1.54 -19.92 -15.71
CA ALA A 143 2.02 -19.42 -14.43
C ALA A 143 2.54 -20.52 -13.47
N GLN A 144 1.81 -21.64 -13.34
CA GLN A 144 2.26 -22.78 -12.53
C GLN A 144 3.51 -23.43 -13.14
N LEU A 145 3.52 -23.61 -14.46
CA LEU A 145 4.65 -24.20 -15.18
C LEU A 145 5.91 -23.35 -15.05
N ASN A 146 5.78 -22.02 -15.18
CA ASN A 146 6.88 -21.09 -15.00
C ASN A 146 7.44 -21.12 -13.57
N MET A 147 6.58 -21.26 -12.56
CA MET A 147 7.04 -21.43 -11.18
C MET A 147 7.78 -22.75 -10.97
N LEU A 148 7.27 -23.86 -11.50
CA LEU A 148 7.95 -25.16 -11.42
C LEU A 148 9.34 -25.08 -12.09
N ARG A 149 9.41 -24.59 -13.32
CA ARG A 149 10.67 -24.38 -14.06
C ARG A 149 11.64 -23.48 -13.30
N TYR A 150 11.16 -22.44 -12.63
CA TYR A 150 12.00 -21.58 -11.81
C TYR A 150 12.68 -22.37 -10.68
N TYR A 151 11.93 -23.16 -9.91
CA TYR A 151 12.50 -23.94 -8.81
C TYR A 151 13.22 -25.24 -9.24
N ASP A 152 12.98 -25.73 -10.46
CA ASP A 152 13.77 -26.84 -11.03
C ASP A 152 15.14 -26.36 -11.52
N SER A 153 15.22 -25.13 -12.02
CA SER A 153 16.46 -24.53 -12.53
C SER A 153 17.32 -23.83 -11.46
N THR A 154 16.79 -23.61 -10.25
CA THR A 154 17.56 -23.05 -9.13
C THR A 154 18.72 -23.98 -8.76
N GLY A 155 19.94 -23.59 -9.13
CA GLY A 155 21.17 -24.34 -8.90
C GLY A 155 21.84 -24.88 -10.17
N GLN A 156 21.13 -24.92 -11.30
CA GLN A 156 21.68 -25.35 -12.59
C GLN A 156 22.10 -24.17 -13.49
N MET A 157 21.58 -22.97 -13.22
CA MET A 157 21.90 -21.78 -13.99
C MET A 157 23.29 -21.22 -13.62
N PRO A 158 24.11 -20.80 -14.60
CA PRO A 158 25.40 -20.18 -14.32
C PRO A 158 25.21 -18.90 -13.51
N ALA A 159 26.06 -18.69 -12.51
CA ALA A 159 26.04 -17.47 -11.71
C ALA A 159 26.41 -16.27 -12.59
N TYR A 160 25.42 -15.49 -13.00
CA TYR A 160 25.66 -14.26 -13.74
C TYR A 160 26.06 -13.13 -12.79
N ARG A 161 27.14 -12.41 -13.12
CA ARG A 161 27.60 -11.26 -12.34
C ARG A 161 26.65 -10.09 -12.56
N GLY A 162 25.92 -9.69 -11.51
CA GLY A 162 25.02 -8.54 -11.58
C GLY A 162 23.95 -8.55 -10.51
N ARG A 163 23.03 -7.60 -10.62
CA ARG A 163 21.86 -7.51 -9.73
C ARG A 163 20.91 -8.65 -10.04
N THR A 164 20.57 -9.44 -9.02
CA THR A 164 19.53 -10.48 -9.14
C THR A 164 18.21 -9.81 -9.54
N THR A 165 17.62 -10.26 -10.64
CA THR A 165 16.31 -9.81 -11.10
C THR A 165 15.27 -10.20 -10.07
N THR A 166 14.44 -9.25 -9.64
CA THR A 166 13.27 -9.57 -8.82
C THR A 166 12.25 -10.28 -9.70
N CYS A 167 11.68 -11.37 -9.21
CA CYS A 167 10.59 -12.11 -9.84
C CYS A 167 9.52 -12.44 -8.79
N LEU A 168 8.32 -12.77 -9.25
CA LEU A 168 7.18 -13.14 -8.40
C LEU A 168 7.53 -14.24 -7.36
N PRO A 169 8.18 -15.37 -7.74
CA PRO A 169 8.64 -16.37 -6.77
C PRO A 169 9.61 -15.84 -5.71
N THR A 170 10.48 -14.88 -6.08
CA THR A 170 11.42 -14.25 -5.14
C THR A 170 10.70 -13.34 -4.14
N ILE A 171 9.69 -12.58 -4.58
CA ILE A 171 8.87 -11.74 -3.69
C ILE A 171 8.06 -12.64 -2.74
N LEU A 172 7.36 -13.64 -3.28
CA LEU A 172 6.62 -14.61 -2.48
C LEU A 172 7.51 -15.30 -1.44
N GLY A 173 8.70 -15.71 -1.86
CA GLY A 173 9.71 -16.30 -0.97
C GLY A 173 10.22 -15.33 0.10
N LYS A 174 10.24 -14.02 -0.14
CA LYS A 174 10.54 -13.00 0.89
C LYS A 174 9.37 -12.84 1.85
N ASP A 175 8.15 -12.73 1.35
CA ASP A 175 6.96 -12.53 2.18
C ASP A 175 6.72 -13.72 3.12
N ILE A 176 6.87 -14.94 2.62
CA ILE A 176 6.76 -16.16 3.44
C ILE A 176 7.87 -16.21 4.52
N ARG A 177 9.08 -15.75 4.20
CA ARG A 177 10.20 -15.68 5.18
C ARG A 177 9.97 -14.66 6.31
N LEU A 178 9.11 -13.66 6.11
CA LEU A 178 8.81 -12.67 7.16
C LEU A 178 7.95 -13.24 8.30
N THR A 179 7.44 -14.47 8.17
CA THR A 179 6.72 -15.17 9.25
C THR A 179 7.67 -15.70 10.32
N ILE A 180 7.23 -15.66 11.58
CA ILE A 180 7.88 -16.33 12.73
C ILE A 180 7.80 -17.88 12.61
N ALA A 181 6.95 -18.42 11.73
CA ALA A 181 6.93 -19.83 11.40
C ALA A 181 8.10 -20.18 10.44
N TYR A 182 9.28 -20.38 11.01
CA TYR A 182 10.55 -20.75 10.35
C TYR A 182 10.51 -22.01 9.45
N THR A 183 9.38 -22.69 9.34
CA THR A 183 9.28 -24.03 8.73
C THR A 183 9.05 -24.02 7.22
N LEU A 184 8.42 -22.98 6.66
CA LEU A 184 8.13 -22.91 5.22
C LEU A 184 9.14 -22.01 4.51
N ARG A 185 10.08 -22.62 3.78
CA ARG A 185 11.00 -21.93 2.88
C ARG A 185 10.81 -22.46 1.48
N LEU A 186 10.52 -21.58 0.52
CA LEU A 186 10.47 -21.95 -0.89
C LEU A 186 11.89 -21.97 -1.46
N ARG A 187 12.52 -23.15 -1.52
CA ARG A 187 13.83 -23.35 -2.15
C ARG A 187 13.75 -24.27 -3.34
N ASN A 188 12.98 -25.35 -3.22
CA ASN A 188 12.93 -26.41 -4.21
C ASN A 188 11.47 -26.66 -4.66
N THR A 189 11.28 -27.47 -5.70
CA THR A 189 9.95 -27.86 -6.17
C THR A 189 9.15 -28.67 -5.13
N ALA A 190 9.83 -29.42 -4.26
CA ALA A 190 9.19 -30.11 -3.13
C ALA A 190 8.50 -29.12 -2.16
N ASP A 191 9.16 -28.00 -1.84
CA ASP A 191 8.60 -26.95 -0.98
C ASP A 191 7.40 -26.28 -1.64
N LEU A 192 7.49 -26.03 -2.96
CA LEU A 192 6.40 -25.49 -3.74
C LEU A 192 5.18 -26.43 -3.74
N HIS A 193 5.41 -27.74 -3.85
CA HIS A 193 4.36 -28.74 -3.79
C HIS A 193 3.69 -28.79 -2.40
N ALA A 194 4.48 -28.73 -1.32
CA ALA A 194 3.94 -28.63 0.04
C ALA A 194 3.09 -27.37 0.24
N LEU A 195 3.53 -26.24 -0.31
CA LEU A 195 2.74 -25.00 -0.32
C LEU A 195 1.46 -25.14 -1.14
N SER A 196 1.53 -25.81 -2.30
CA SER A 196 0.37 -26.09 -3.15
C SER A 196 -0.68 -26.95 -2.44
N ILE A 197 -0.27 -28.02 -1.74
CA ILE A 197 -1.18 -28.84 -0.91
C ILE A 197 -1.88 -27.97 0.14
N SER A 198 -1.13 -27.08 0.79
CA SER A 198 -1.70 -26.13 1.76
C SER A 198 -2.68 -25.15 1.13
N ALA A 199 -2.44 -24.73 -0.12
CA ALA A 199 -3.30 -23.84 -0.88
C ALA A 199 -4.62 -24.48 -1.32
N HIS A 200 -4.64 -25.80 -1.56
CA HIS A 200 -5.85 -26.57 -1.87
C HIS A 200 -6.86 -26.54 -0.72
N ILE A 201 -6.37 -26.54 0.52
CA ILE A 201 -7.20 -26.39 1.71
C ILE A 201 -7.47 -24.90 1.95
N ARG A 202 -8.59 -24.38 1.42
CA ARG A 202 -8.95 -22.93 1.48
C ARG A 202 -8.91 -22.36 2.90
N ALA A 203 -9.33 -23.14 3.92
CA ALA A 203 -9.29 -22.71 5.31
C ALA A 203 -7.85 -22.50 5.82
N ARG A 204 -6.95 -23.46 5.55
CA ARG A 204 -5.53 -23.37 5.91
C ARG A 204 -4.85 -22.21 5.19
N TRP A 205 -5.13 -22.02 3.90
CA TRP A 205 -4.61 -20.88 3.13
C TRP A 205 -5.02 -19.54 3.75
N LYS A 206 -6.30 -19.37 4.09
CA LYS A 206 -6.80 -18.15 4.74
C LYS A 206 -6.12 -17.88 6.09
N VAL A 207 -5.88 -18.93 6.90
CA VAL A 207 -5.18 -18.80 8.17
C VAL A 207 -3.73 -18.34 7.94
N LEU A 208 -3.03 -18.95 7.00
CA LEU A 208 -1.67 -18.59 6.62
C LEU A 208 -1.59 -17.13 6.15
N THR A 209 -2.48 -16.71 5.25
CA THR A 209 -2.53 -15.32 4.76
C THR A 209 -2.76 -14.33 5.90
N ARG A 210 -3.69 -14.62 6.81
CA ARG A 210 -3.93 -13.75 7.98
C ARG A 210 -2.72 -13.67 8.89
N GLN A 211 -2.08 -14.80 9.19
CA GLN A 211 -0.87 -14.84 10.02
C GLN A 211 0.25 -14.01 9.39
N LEU A 212 0.43 -14.09 8.07
CA LEU A 212 1.39 -13.27 7.33
C LEU A 212 1.09 -11.78 7.44
N CYS A 213 -0.16 -11.38 7.17
CA CYS A 213 -0.58 -9.98 7.27
C CYS A 213 -0.40 -9.44 8.70
N THR A 214 -0.77 -10.21 9.73
CA THR A 214 -0.59 -9.82 11.14
C THR A 214 0.89 -9.73 11.51
N SER A 215 1.73 -10.67 11.06
CA SER A 215 3.18 -10.60 11.30
C SER A 215 3.80 -9.36 10.68
N GLN A 216 3.40 -9.03 9.44
CA GLN A 216 3.82 -7.81 8.77
C GLN A 216 3.35 -6.56 9.54
N GLU A 217 2.07 -6.51 9.96
CA GLU A 217 1.52 -5.43 10.78
C GLU A 217 2.37 -5.19 12.05
N LEU A 218 2.72 -6.25 12.78
CA LEU A 218 3.53 -6.17 13.99
C LEU A 218 4.94 -5.62 13.71
N ILE A 219 5.62 -6.12 12.68
CA ILE A 219 6.95 -5.64 12.27
C ILE A 219 6.91 -4.14 11.96
N TYR A 220 5.86 -3.66 11.30
CA TYR A 220 5.73 -2.25 10.95
C TYR A 220 5.40 -1.37 12.14
N GLN A 221 4.54 -1.84 13.04
CA GLN A 221 4.27 -1.16 14.31
C GLN A 221 5.56 -1.02 15.12
N ASP A 222 6.34 -2.10 15.27
CA ASP A 222 7.61 -2.10 15.99
C ASP A 222 8.61 -1.10 15.39
N LYS A 223 8.81 -1.11 14.07
CA LYS A 223 9.66 -0.14 13.36
C LYS A 223 9.27 1.32 13.63
N GLU A 224 7.97 1.62 13.70
CA GLU A 224 7.51 2.96 14.06
C GLU A 224 7.72 3.29 15.55
N THR A 225 7.57 2.33 16.46
CA THR A 225 7.87 2.56 17.89
C THR A 225 9.36 2.85 18.11
N VAL A 226 10.25 2.10 17.45
CA VAL A 226 11.70 2.31 17.48
C VAL A 226 12.04 3.71 16.95
N ARG A 227 11.43 4.10 15.82
CA ARG A 227 11.60 5.44 15.24
C ARG A 227 11.15 6.56 16.18
N ARG A 228 10.02 6.37 16.88
CA ARG A 228 9.52 7.33 17.89
C ARG A 228 10.49 7.48 19.06
N LYS A 229 10.98 6.37 19.62
CA LYS A 229 11.99 6.37 20.70
C LYS A 229 13.28 7.09 20.28
N GLY A 230 13.76 6.83 19.07
CA GLY A 230 14.95 7.50 18.53
C GLY A 230 14.78 9.02 18.41
N LYS A 231 13.61 9.49 17.95
CA LYS A 231 13.32 10.93 17.84
C LYS A 231 13.22 11.61 19.22
N LEU A 232 12.63 10.95 20.20
CA LEU A 232 12.54 11.45 21.57
C LEU A 232 13.95 11.60 22.21
N ALA A 233 14.82 10.61 21.95
CA ALA A 233 16.20 10.61 22.42
C ALA A 233 17.06 11.72 21.77
N SER A 234 16.84 12.04 20.49
CA SER A 234 17.54 13.16 19.84
C SER A 234 17.06 14.51 20.38
N THR A 235 15.76 14.72 20.55
CA THR A 235 15.24 15.97 21.12
C THR A 235 15.72 16.22 22.55
N ASN A 236 15.85 15.16 23.38
CA ASN A 236 16.40 15.30 24.73
C ASN A 236 17.90 15.63 24.75
N LYS A 237 18.67 15.22 23.72
CA LYS A 237 20.08 15.57 23.57
C LYS A 237 20.26 17.02 23.15
N ASP A 238 19.41 17.52 22.25
CA ASP A 238 19.44 18.90 21.77
C ASP A 238 19.01 19.90 22.86
N SER A 239 18.24 19.46 23.86
CA SER A 239 17.85 20.26 25.03
C SER A 239 18.87 20.26 26.18
N MET A 240 19.96 19.49 26.11
CA MET A 240 20.99 19.54 27.14
C MET A 240 21.91 20.75 26.93
N PRO A 241 22.13 21.60 27.96
CA PRO A 241 23.03 22.73 27.83
C PRO A 241 24.45 22.25 27.50
N SER A 242 25.07 22.91 26.52
CA SER A 242 26.45 22.64 26.12
C SER A 242 27.37 22.61 27.34
N ARG A 243 28.02 21.46 27.59
CA ARG A 243 29.02 21.31 28.64
C ARG A 243 30.12 22.31 28.35
N LYS A 244 30.17 23.41 29.11
CA LYS A 244 31.28 24.38 29.03
C LYS A 244 32.57 23.59 29.23
N ARG A 245 33.43 23.60 28.21
CA ARG A 245 34.81 23.08 28.33
C ARG A 245 35.51 23.98 29.36
N THR A 246 35.77 23.41 30.53
CA THR A 246 36.71 23.95 31.53
C THR A 246 38.12 23.73 31.06
#